data_AF-A0A1J3IL06-F1
#
_entry.id   AF-A0A1J3IL06-F1
#
_cell.length_a   1.000
_cell.length_b   1.000
_cell.length_c   1.000
_cell.angle_alpha   90.00
_cell.angle_beta   90.00
_cell.angle_gamma   90.00
#
_symmetry.space_group_name_H-M   'P 1'
#
loop_
_entity.id
_entity.type
_entity.pdbx_description
1 polymer ?
#
loop_
_entity_poly.entity_id
_entity_poly.type
_entity_poly.pdbx_seq_one_letter_code
_entity_poly.pdbx_strand_id
1 'polypeptide(L)'
;SDDTLYAAYLVYKWNHGPYGFRQPVEASLVLSGTEPDHVQPDHVQPSMVSLMQNPGSEQVHSAELRSDGWYEVELGQFFKRRGDMMGQIEMSLKETKRPFEKKGLIVHGIEIRPLP
;
A
#
# COMPACT_ATOMS: atom_id res chain seq x y z
N SER A 1 -6.23 -10.31 24.22
CA SER A 1 -5.52 -9.09 23.81
C SER A 1 -6.48 -8.29 22.98
N ASP A 2 -6.67 -7.00 23.23
CA ASP A 2 -7.58 -6.13 22.46
C ASP A 2 -6.87 -5.48 21.25
N ASP A 3 -5.74 -6.07 20.82
CA ASP A 3 -4.97 -5.59 19.70
C ASP A 3 -5.70 -5.96 18.40
N THR A 4 -5.95 -4.96 17.56
CA THR A 4 -6.54 -5.18 16.24
C THR A 4 -5.45 -4.97 15.19
N LEU A 5 -5.22 -5.99 14.37
CA LEU A 5 -4.39 -5.86 13.17
C LEU A 5 -5.23 -5.20 12.08
N TYR A 6 -4.68 -4.17 11.45
CA TYR A 6 -5.28 -3.52 10.30
C TYR A 6 -4.39 -3.71 9.08
N ALA A 7 -5.02 -3.80 7.91
CA ALA A 7 -4.36 -3.72 6.63
C ALA A 7 -4.87 -2.52 5.83
N ALA A 8 -3.98 -1.87 5.11
CA ALA A 8 -4.28 -0.74 4.23
C ALA A 8 -4.20 -1.18 2.77
N TYR A 9 -5.19 -0.78 1.97
CA TYR A 9 -5.30 -1.15 0.56
C TYR A 9 -5.45 0.09 -0.29
N LEU A 10 -4.68 0.18 -1.38
CA LEU A 10 -4.98 1.14 -2.44
C LEU A 10 -6.09 0.58 -3.33
N VAL A 11 -7.16 1.36 -3.52
CA VAL A 11 -8.28 0.99 -4.40
C VAL A 11 -8.29 1.90 -5.63
N TYR A 12 -8.30 1.28 -6.82
CA TYR A 12 -8.15 2.00 -8.09
C TYR A 12 -8.73 1.24 -9.28
N LYS A 13 -8.83 1.92 -10.43
CA LYS A 13 -9.26 1.37 -11.72
C LYS A 13 -8.32 1.79 -12.83
N TRP A 14 -8.38 1.07 -13.93
CA TRP A 14 -7.71 1.44 -15.18
C TRP A 14 -8.72 2.07 -16.15
N ASN A 15 -8.35 3.18 -16.76
CA ASN A 15 -9.01 3.71 -17.96
C ASN A 15 -8.57 2.90 -19.20
N HIS A 16 -9.25 3.10 -20.33
CA HIS A 16 -8.85 2.52 -21.61
C HIS A 16 -7.42 2.92 -21.99
N GLY A 17 -6.57 1.92 -22.20
CA GLY A 17 -5.16 2.10 -22.60
C GLY A 17 -4.23 2.60 -21.49
N PRO A 18 -4.13 1.90 -20.34
CA PRO A 18 -3.21 2.28 -19.27
C PRO A 18 -1.75 2.14 -19.75
N TYR A 19 -0.89 3.06 -19.32
CA TYR A 19 0.52 3.07 -19.72
C TYR A 19 1.42 3.53 -18.57
N GLY A 20 2.62 2.94 -18.48
CA GLY A 20 3.64 3.35 -17.52
C GLY A 20 3.63 2.62 -16.17
N PHE A 21 2.75 1.62 -15.97
CA PHE A 21 2.59 0.90 -14.68
C PHE A 21 2.86 -0.62 -14.77
N ARG A 22 3.73 -1.05 -15.69
CA ARG A 22 4.07 -2.50 -15.85
C ARG A 22 5.11 -3.00 -14.86
N GLN A 23 5.75 -2.10 -14.12
CA GLN A 23 6.75 -2.44 -13.12
C GLN A 23 6.12 -2.31 -11.73
N PRO A 24 6.57 -3.11 -10.75
CA PRO A 24 6.19 -2.91 -9.37
C PRO A 24 6.59 -1.51 -8.90
N VAL A 25 5.75 -0.90 -8.06
CA VAL A 25 5.93 0.43 -7.46
C VAL A 25 6.29 0.28 -5.98
N GLU A 26 6.98 1.25 -5.41
CA GLU A 26 7.34 1.22 -3.98
C GLU A 26 6.12 1.55 -3.13
N ALA A 27 5.83 0.74 -2.12
CA ALA A 27 4.80 0.97 -1.11
C ALA A 27 5.41 0.95 0.29
N SER A 28 5.03 1.90 1.13
CA SER A 28 5.44 1.94 2.54
C SER A 28 4.28 2.32 3.45
N LEU A 29 4.35 1.81 4.69
CA LEU A 29 3.49 2.18 5.80
C LEU A 29 4.38 2.43 7.02
N VAL A 30 4.28 3.63 7.59
CA VAL A 30 5.11 4.08 8.72
C VAL A 30 4.18 4.61 9.81
N LEU A 31 4.40 4.15 11.05
CA LEU A 31 3.72 4.65 12.24
C LEU A 31 4.58 5.76 12.88
N SER A 32 4.04 6.97 12.96
CA SER A 32 4.67 8.14 13.57
C SER A 32 3.97 8.46 14.88
N GLY A 33 4.59 8.20 16.03
CA GLY A 33 3.94 8.41 17.33
C GLY A 33 4.67 7.97 18.59
N THR A 34 5.95 7.62 18.52
CA THR A 34 6.76 7.32 19.71
C THR A 34 7.91 8.31 19.75
N GLU A 35 8.04 9.04 20.86
CA GLU A 35 9.13 10.00 21.11
C GLU A 35 10.50 9.38 20.76
N PRO A 36 11.40 10.15 20.13
CA PRO A 36 12.63 9.65 19.54
C PRO A 36 13.73 9.53 20.61
N ASP A 37 13.59 8.60 21.55
CA ASP A 37 14.75 8.14 22.32
C ASP A 37 15.27 6.86 21.68
N HIS A 38 16.31 7.03 20.85
CA HIS A 38 17.23 5.99 20.41
C HIS A 38 16.74 4.93 19.41
N VAL A 39 15.97 5.33 18.39
CA VAL A 39 15.85 4.50 17.18
C VAL A 39 16.36 5.33 16.02
N GLN A 40 17.56 5.00 15.52
CA GLN A 40 17.97 5.42 14.17
C GLN A 40 16.79 5.14 13.24
N PRO A 41 16.49 5.98 12.24
CA PRO A 41 15.45 5.66 11.28
C PRO A 41 15.86 4.35 10.62
N ASP A 42 15.36 3.23 11.13
CA ASP A 42 15.51 1.93 10.53
C ASP A 42 15.07 2.16 9.10
N HIS A 43 15.95 1.82 8.16
CA HIS A 43 15.63 1.83 6.74
C HIS A 43 14.41 0.92 6.56
N VAL A 44 13.20 1.47 6.67
CA VAL A 44 11.97 0.79 6.33
C VAL A 44 12.10 0.54 4.84
N GLN A 45 12.54 -0.67 4.47
CA GLN A 45 12.65 -1.05 3.07
C GLN A 45 11.23 -1.07 2.52
N PRO A 46 10.90 -0.20 1.55
CA PRO A 46 9.57 -0.21 0.96
C PRO A 46 9.33 -1.54 0.27
N SER A 47 8.10 -2.04 0.38
CA SER A 47 7.66 -3.22 -0.36
C SER A 47 7.46 -2.87 -1.83
N MET A 48 7.66 -3.83 -2.73
CA MET A 48 7.41 -3.65 -4.16
C MET A 48 6.06 -4.28 -4.51
N VAL A 49 5.10 -3.47 -4.94
CA VAL A 49 3.74 -3.92 -5.24
C VAL A 49 3.40 -3.75 -6.72
N SER A 50 2.78 -4.76 -7.34
CA SER A 50 2.36 -4.68 -8.74
C SER A 50 0.93 -4.16 -8.84
N LEU A 51 0.74 -3.06 -9.57
CA LEU A 51 -0.59 -2.53 -9.90
C LEU A 51 -1.26 -3.29 -11.07
N MET A 52 -0.56 -4.26 -11.65
CA MET A 52 -1.12 -5.14 -12.68
C MET A 52 -1.39 -6.50 -12.07
N GLN A 53 -2.51 -7.12 -12.48
CA GLN A 53 -2.76 -8.54 -12.25
C GLN A 53 -1.67 -9.35 -12.95
N ASN A 54 -0.98 -10.20 -12.20
CA ASN A 54 -0.01 -11.14 -12.75
C ASN A 54 -0.52 -12.57 -12.55
N PRO A 55 -1.04 -13.24 -13.60
CA PRO A 55 -1.49 -14.64 -13.47
C PRO A 55 -0.34 -15.66 -13.43
N GLY A 56 0.93 -15.22 -13.48
CA GLY A 56 2.08 -16.11 -13.70
C GLY A 56 3.31 -15.87 -12.83
N SER A 57 3.25 -14.99 -11.82
CA SER A 57 4.34 -14.83 -10.85
C SER A 57 3.82 -15.05 -9.44
N GLU A 58 4.60 -15.73 -8.60
CA GLU A 58 4.38 -15.85 -7.15
C GLU A 58 4.65 -14.51 -6.42
N GLN A 59 4.37 -13.37 -7.07
CA GLN A 59 4.52 -12.07 -6.46
C GLN A 59 3.35 -11.86 -5.50
N VAL A 60 3.67 -12.04 -4.22
CA VAL A 60 2.78 -11.98 -3.04
C VAL A 60 1.98 -10.67 -2.95
N HIS A 61 2.40 -9.61 -3.64
CA HIS A 61 1.76 -8.28 -3.57
C HIS A 61 1.39 -7.75 -4.96
N SER A 62 0.54 -8.49 -5.68
CA SER A 62 -0.06 -8.04 -6.93
C SER A 62 -1.52 -7.64 -6.74
N ALA A 63 -2.02 -6.81 -7.63
CA ALA A 63 -3.37 -6.31 -7.54
C ALA A 63 -4.43 -7.39 -7.78
N GLU A 64 -5.49 -7.35 -6.99
CA GLU A 64 -6.64 -8.22 -7.10
C GLU A 64 -7.84 -7.47 -7.65
N LEU A 65 -8.63 -8.11 -8.51
CA LEU A 65 -9.87 -7.54 -9.03
C LEU A 65 -11.02 -7.91 -8.09
N ARG A 66 -11.68 -6.90 -7.54
CA ARG A 66 -12.85 -7.03 -6.68
C ARG A 66 -14.11 -7.30 -7.50
N SER A 67 -15.15 -7.78 -6.83
CA SER A 67 -16.47 -8.01 -7.43
C SER A 67 -17.18 -6.73 -7.89
N ASP A 68 -16.83 -5.57 -7.33
CA ASP A 68 -17.31 -4.24 -7.73
C ASP A 68 -16.55 -3.65 -8.95
N GLY A 69 -15.64 -4.45 -9.52
CA GLY A 69 -14.81 -4.10 -10.68
C GLY A 69 -13.65 -3.17 -10.38
N TRP A 70 -13.40 -2.80 -9.11
CA TRP A 70 -12.18 -2.08 -8.72
C TRP A 70 -11.02 -3.04 -8.46
N TYR A 71 -9.81 -2.55 -8.68
CA TYR A 71 -8.59 -3.24 -8.24
C TYR A 71 -8.23 -2.80 -6.83
N GLU A 72 -7.70 -3.73 -6.05
CA GLU A 72 -7.04 -3.43 -4.78
C GLU A 72 -5.67 -4.06 -4.68
N VAL A 73 -4.75 -3.42 -3.95
CA VAL A 73 -3.45 -3.99 -3.59
C VAL A 73 -3.10 -3.56 -2.16
N GLU A 74 -2.58 -4.49 -1.38
CA GLU A 74 -2.16 -4.21 0.00
C GLU A 74 -0.90 -3.32 0.02
N LEU A 75 -0.93 -2.27 0.84
CA LEU A 75 0.19 -1.34 1.06
C LEU A 75 1.01 -1.69 2.30
N GLY A 76 0.41 -2.45 3.22
CA GLY A 76 1.03 -2.88 4.46
C GLY A 76 0.00 -3.08 5.58
N GLN A 77 0.51 -3.53 6.72
CA GLN A 77 -0.28 -3.86 7.91
C GLN A 77 0.27 -3.12 9.13
N PHE A 78 -0.60 -2.81 10.08
CA PHE A 78 -0.21 -2.21 11.35
C PHE A 78 -1.13 -2.67 12.49
N PHE A 79 -0.58 -2.76 13.69
CA PHE A 79 -1.37 -3.03 14.90
C PHE A 79 -1.86 -1.73 15.52
N LYS A 80 -3.11 -1.74 15.97
CA LYS A 80 -3.63 -0.72 16.89
C LYS A 80 -3.78 -1.36 18.27
N ARG A 81 -3.01 -0.87 19.24
CA ARG A 81 -3.09 -1.34 20.63
C ARG A 81 -3.99 -0.43 21.47
N ARG A 82 -4.65 -1.01 22.46
CA ARG A 82 -5.49 -0.25 23.39
C ARG A 82 -4.61 0.65 24.26
N GLY A 83 -4.76 1.97 24.11
CA GLY A 83 -3.99 2.97 24.87
C GLY A 83 -2.88 3.67 24.09
N ASP A 84 -2.63 3.27 22.84
CA ASP A 84 -1.78 4.07 21.94
C ASP A 84 -2.45 5.42 21.71
N MET A 85 -1.82 6.49 22.19
CA MET A 85 -2.19 7.86 21.83
C MET A 85 -2.03 8.00 20.32
N MET A 86 -3.05 8.55 19.66
CA MET A 86 -3.24 8.65 18.19
C MET A 86 -1.92 8.91 17.43
N GLY A 87 -1.21 7.85 17.07
CA GLY A 87 -0.08 7.92 16.16
C GLY A 87 -0.58 8.27 14.77
N GLN A 88 0.15 9.12 14.05
CA GLN A 88 -0.10 9.33 12.63
C GLN A 88 0.41 8.12 11.86
N ILE A 89 -0.34 7.72 10.84
CA ILE A 89 0.09 6.66 9.92
C ILE A 89 0.38 7.34 8.59
N GLU A 90 1.62 7.24 8.14
CA GLU A 90 2.00 7.65 6.80
C GLU A 90 1.99 6.42 5.89
N MET A 91 1.21 6.51 4.82
CA MET A 91 1.15 5.49 3.77
C MET A 91 1.60 6.13 2.47
N SER A 92 2.53 5.50 1.78
CA SER A 92 3.03 5.99 0.50
C SER A 92 2.99 4.91 -0.57
N LEU A 93 2.60 5.31 -1.78
CA LEU A 93 2.79 4.55 -3.00
C LEU A 93 3.54 5.45 -3.99
N LYS A 94 4.78 5.09 -4.31
CA LYS A 94 5.67 5.97 -5.07
C LYS A 94 6.29 5.20 -6.22
N GLU A 95 5.92 5.58 -7.44
CA GLU A 95 6.66 5.13 -8.62
C GLU A 95 7.78 6.13 -8.92
N THR A 96 8.96 5.86 -8.37
CA THR A 96 10.17 6.69 -8.52
C THR A 96 11.02 6.28 -9.70
N LYS A 97 10.74 5.10 -10.27
CA LYS A 97 11.61 4.48 -11.25
C LYS A 97 11.07 4.78 -12.65
N ARG A 98 11.98 5.28 -13.49
CA ARG A 98 11.80 5.62 -14.91
C ARG A 98 11.00 6.91 -15.20
N PRO A 99 11.53 7.79 -16.07
CA PRO A 99 10.97 9.12 -16.36
C PRO A 99 9.80 9.10 -17.35
N PHE A 100 9.19 7.94 -17.62
CA PHE A 100 8.14 7.83 -18.62
C PHE A 100 6.81 8.39 -18.12
N GLU A 101 6.05 8.98 -19.05
CA GLU A 101 4.67 9.39 -18.83
C GLU A 101 3.84 8.21 -18.31
N LYS A 102 2.93 8.53 -17.40
CA LYS A 102 2.01 7.57 -16.79
C LYS A 102 0.60 8.06 -17.00
N LYS A 103 -0.29 7.17 -17.46
CA LYS A 103 -1.69 7.52 -17.71
C LYS A 103 -2.62 6.34 -17.47
N GLY A 104 -3.88 6.68 -17.21
CA GLY A 104 -4.97 5.73 -17.11
C GLY A 104 -5.22 5.18 -15.71
N LEU A 105 -4.48 5.60 -14.68
CA LEU A 105 -4.78 5.24 -13.29
C LEU A 105 -5.91 6.14 -12.75
N ILE A 106 -7.00 5.53 -12.29
CA ILE A 106 -8.11 6.20 -11.61
C ILE A 106 -8.08 5.77 -10.15
N VAL A 107 -7.74 6.67 -9.24
CA VAL A 107 -7.63 6.36 -7.81
C VAL A 107 -8.97 6.60 -7.11
N HIS A 108 -9.47 5.61 -6.37
CA HIS A 108 -10.59 5.79 -5.46
C HIS A 108 -10.11 6.35 -4.12
N GLY A 109 -9.11 5.70 -3.52
CA GLY A 109 -8.56 6.08 -2.23
C GLY A 109 -7.83 4.93 -1.55
N ILE A 110 -7.63 5.07 -0.24
CA ILE A 110 -7.06 4.05 0.62
C ILE A 110 -8.15 3.52 1.55
N GLU A 111 -8.32 2.21 1.60
CA GLU A 111 -9.21 1.53 2.54
C GLU A 111 -8.40 0.90 3.67
N ILE A 112 -8.78 1.18 4.92
CA ILE A 112 -8.17 0.56 6.12
C ILE A 112 -9.18 -0.43 6.69
N ARG A 113 -8.82 -1.71 6.76
CA ARG A 113 -9.71 -2.79 7.18
C ARG A 113 -9.10 -3.57 8.33
N PRO A 114 -9.86 -3.92 9.39
CA PRO A 114 -9.38 -4.86 10.39
C PRO A 114 -9.20 -6.25 9.76
N LEU A 115 -8.11 -6.92 10.10
CA LEU A 115 -7.89 -8.32 9.78
C LEU A 115 -8.47 -9.21 10.90
N PRO A 116 -8.98 -10.41 10.55
CA PRO A 116 -9.48 -11.38 11.54
C PRO A 116 -8.44 -11.85 12.54
#